data_AF-B0ESW7-F1
#
_entry.id   AF-B0ESW7-F1
#
_cell.length_a   1.000
_cell.length_b   1.000
_cell.length_c   1.000
_cell.angle_alpha   90.00
_cell.angle_beta   90.00
_cell.angle_gamma   90.00
#
_symmetry.space_group_name_H-M   'P 1'
#
loop_
_entity.id
_entity.type
_entity.pdbx_description
1 polymer ?
#
loop_
_entity_poly.entity_id
_entity_poly.type
_entity_poly.pdbx_seq_one_letter_code
_entity_poly.pdbx_strand_id
1 'polypeptide(L)'
;MEHHSHCHEKKIKLPPYQLTNEEKMTADTLVNNISEEKLLEAIHLISIKSDYTVYLFEIHFIDQVIKIYTNEILPKVKPSQILVKIIELFDTISETTFRNLLFSINILSLLIPVGFCNEVPMVTTQAVLHIYDNLIYDEESALFSMSNQIFPLLMIWSEFGNSSVQLLSIEILIKLCHVKSILIFLSNSPEKINSFITQFKKLHEQPILTKKIDELFNIVSSIPSIRSRLN
;
A
#
# COMPACT_ATOMS: atom_id res chain seq x y z
N MET A 1 25.63 19.17 -31.39
CA MET A 1 25.42 17.73 -31.19
C MET A 1 24.21 17.60 -30.29
N GLU A 2 23.03 17.46 -30.89
CA GLU A 2 21.78 17.25 -30.17
C GLU A 2 21.71 15.78 -29.75
N HIS A 3 21.80 15.52 -28.44
CA HIS A 3 21.56 14.20 -27.90
C HIS A 3 20.04 14.02 -27.74
N HIS A 4 19.41 13.44 -28.76
CA HIS A 4 18.10 12.82 -28.61
C HIS A 4 18.24 11.58 -27.72
N SER A 5 17.91 11.73 -26.44
CA SER A 5 17.67 10.58 -25.57
C SER A 5 16.26 10.05 -25.85
N HIS A 6 16.16 9.06 -26.74
CA HIS A 6 14.97 8.23 -26.86
C HIS A 6 14.80 7.42 -25.58
N CYS A 7 14.04 7.97 -24.63
CA CYS A 7 13.48 7.17 -23.54
C CYS A 7 12.45 6.23 -24.17
N HIS A 8 12.84 4.99 -24.43
CA HIS A 8 11.91 3.94 -24.82
C HIS A 8 10.98 3.66 -23.63
N GLU A 9 9.80 4.27 -23.63
CA GLU A 9 8.69 3.83 -22.77
C GLU A 9 8.39 2.38 -23.13
N LYS A 10 8.88 1.44 -22.30
CA LYS A 10 8.47 0.04 -22.39
C LYS A 10 6.98 0.01 -22.11
N LYS A 11 6.15 -0.16 -23.15
CA LYS A 11 4.72 -0.41 -22.99
C LYS A 11 4.52 -1.57 -22.02
N ILE A 12 3.77 -1.31 -20.95
CA ILE A 12 3.41 -2.32 -19.96
C ILE A 12 2.70 -3.46 -20.70
N LYS A 13 3.19 -4.69 -20.54
CA LYS A 13 2.53 -5.86 -21.13
C LYS A 13 1.34 -6.21 -20.25
N LEU A 14 0.13 -5.92 -20.73
CA LEU A 14 -1.10 -6.22 -20.01
C LEU A 14 -1.42 -7.72 -20.04
N PRO A 15 -1.92 -8.30 -18.93
CA PRO A 15 -2.39 -9.68 -18.89
C PRO A 15 -3.65 -9.85 -19.75
N PRO A 16 -4.02 -11.09 -20.11
CA PRO A 16 -5.30 -11.34 -20.76
C PRO A 16 -6.48 -11.02 -19.82
N TYR A 17 -7.59 -10.56 -20.40
CA TYR A 17 -8.84 -10.27 -19.71
C TYR A 17 -10.03 -10.57 -20.64
N GLN A 18 -11.23 -10.73 -20.10
CA GLN A 18 -12.44 -11.10 -20.85
C GLN A 18 -13.60 -10.15 -20.56
N LEU A 19 -13.67 -9.04 -21.31
CA LEU A 19 -14.82 -8.14 -21.32
C LEU A 19 -15.61 -8.23 -22.63
N THR A 20 -16.93 -8.16 -22.54
CA THR A 20 -17.82 -8.01 -23.70
C THR A 20 -17.68 -6.61 -24.31
N ASN A 21 -18.18 -6.41 -25.53
CA ASN A 21 -18.14 -5.08 -26.16
C ASN A 21 -18.98 -4.05 -25.38
N GLU A 22 -20.11 -4.46 -24.80
CA GLU A 22 -20.95 -3.59 -23.98
C GLU A 22 -20.21 -3.17 -22.69
N GLU A 23 -19.56 -4.13 -22.03
CA GLU A 23 -18.74 -3.88 -20.84
C GLU A 23 -17.61 -2.86 -21.14
N LYS A 24 -16.95 -3.01 -22.29
CA LYS A 24 -15.90 -2.07 -22.76
C LYS A 24 -16.45 -0.68 -23.03
N MET A 25 -17.56 -0.58 -23.75
CA MET A 25 -18.20 0.70 -24.05
C MET A 25 -18.58 1.47 -22.79
N THR A 26 -19.02 0.79 -21.73
CA THR A 26 -19.27 1.44 -20.42
C THR A 26 -17.99 2.04 -19.86
N ALA A 27 -16.89 1.29 -19.80
CA ALA A 27 -15.61 1.80 -19.28
C ALA A 27 -14.99 2.90 -20.15
N ASP A 28 -15.22 2.90 -21.46
CA ASP A 28 -14.72 3.95 -22.37
C ASP A 28 -15.30 5.34 -22.04
N THR A 29 -16.48 5.40 -21.41
CA THR A 29 -17.08 6.67 -20.96
C THR A 29 -16.27 7.35 -19.85
N LEU A 30 -15.42 6.60 -19.14
CA LEU A 30 -14.58 7.12 -18.08
C LEU A 30 -13.39 7.91 -18.63
N VAL A 31 -12.99 7.68 -19.88
CA VAL A 31 -11.86 8.37 -20.50
C VAL A 31 -12.18 9.87 -20.60
N ASN A 32 -11.23 10.71 -20.16
CA ASN A 32 -11.26 12.19 -20.11
C ASN A 32 -11.83 12.79 -18.81
N ASN A 33 -11.15 13.82 -18.27
CA ASN A 33 -11.56 14.62 -17.11
C ASN A 33 -11.92 13.77 -15.88
N ILE A 34 -10.91 13.33 -15.13
CA ILE A 34 -11.14 12.59 -13.88
C ILE A 34 -11.95 13.46 -12.90
N SER A 35 -13.04 12.89 -12.40
CA SER A 35 -13.89 13.47 -11.35
C SER A 35 -14.14 12.43 -10.27
N GLU A 36 -14.74 12.86 -9.16
CA GLU A 36 -15.16 11.95 -8.08
C GLU A 36 -16.12 10.87 -8.59
N GLU A 37 -17.10 11.24 -9.42
CA GLU A 37 -18.09 10.29 -9.95
C GLU A 37 -17.44 9.24 -10.83
N LYS A 38 -16.49 9.63 -11.68
CA LYS A 38 -15.78 8.68 -12.56
C LYS A 38 -14.87 7.73 -11.79
N LEU A 39 -14.25 8.20 -10.71
CA LEU A 39 -13.47 7.33 -9.82
C LEU A 39 -14.39 6.31 -9.13
N LEU A 40 -15.56 6.75 -8.65
CA LEU A 40 -16.54 5.89 -8.02
C LEU A 40 -17.08 4.84 -9.01
N GLU A 41 -17.37 5.24 -10.24
CA GLU A 41 -17.81 4.32 -11.30
C GLU A 41 -16.71 3.31 -11.64
N ALA A 42 -15.44 3.74 -11.75
CA ALA A 42 -14.32 2.82 -11.95
C ALA A 42 -14.18 1.79 -10.82
N ILE A 43 -14.28 2.24 -9.56
CA ILE A 43 -14.30 1.35 -8.37
C ILE A 43 -15.44 0.33 -8.48
N HIS A 44 -16.64 0.81 -8.83
CA HIS A 44 -17.80 -0.06 -8.98
C HIS A 44 -17.62 -1.11 -10.07
N LEU A 45 -17.12 -0.73 -11.24
CA LEU A 45 -16.84 -1.67 -12.34
C LEU A 45 -15.84 -2.76 -11.93
N ILE A 46 -14.73 -2.38 -11.28
CA ILE A 46 -13.75 -3.36 -10.79
C ILE A 46 -14.38 -4.32 -9.76
N SER A 47 -15.23 -3.80 -8.88
CA SER A 47 -15.93 -4.62 -7.87
C SER A 47 -16.90 -5.65 -8.48
N ILE A 48 -17.49 -5.34 -9.64
CA ILE A 48 -18.34 -6.27 -10.39
C ILE A 48 -17.48 -7.33 -11.07
N LYS A 49 -16.36 -6.92 -11.68
CA LYS A 49 -15.50 -7.80 -12.47
C LYS A 49 -14.06 -7.29 -12.51
N SER A 50 -13.13 -8.07 -11.96
CA SER A 50 -11.71 -7.69 -11.86
C SER A 50 -11.04 -7.42 -13.21
N ASP A 51 -11.54 -7.99 -14.31
CA ASP A 51 -11.03 -7.73 -15.67
C ASP A 51 -11.08 -6.24 -16.07
N TYR A 52 -11.98 -5.47 -15.45
CA TYR A 52 -11.99 -4.01 -15.62
C TYR A 52 -10.70 -3.35 -15.18
N THR A 53 -9.96 -3.91 -14.21
CA THR A 53 -8.63 -3.40 -13.86
C THR A 53 -7.75 -3.35 -15.09
N VAL A 54 -7.62 -4.46 -15.82
CA VAL A 54 -6.74 -4.54 -16.99
C VAL A 54 -7.21 -3.58 -18.08
N TYR A 55 -8.51 -3.52 -18.32
CA TYR A 55 -9.07 -2.64 -19.35
C TYR A 55 -8.89 -1.15 -19.01
N LEU A 56 -9.01 -0.76 -17.74
CA LEU A 56 -8.76 0.62 -17.29
C LEU A 56 -7.30 1.03 -17.47
N PHE A 57 -6.35 0.09 -17.37
CA PHE A 57 -4.96 0.32 -17.80
C PHE A 57 -4.84 0.41 -19.33
N GLU A 58 -5.55 -0.43 -20.08
CA GLU A 58 -5.53 -0.41 -21.56
C GLU A 58 -6.00 0.93 -22.14
N ILE A 59 -7.07 1.50 -21.59
CA ILE A 59 -7.63 2.79 -22.05
C ILE A 59 -6.96 4.01 -21.39
N HIS A 60 -5.84 3.81 -20.68
CA HIS A 60 -5.07 4.86 -20.03
C HIS A 60 -5.84 5.68 -18.98
N PHE A 61 -6.91 5.11 -18.39
CA PHE A 61 -7.64 5.77 -17.30
C PHE A 61 -6.75 5.89 -16.07
N ILE A 62 -6.05 4.81 -15.70
CA ILE A 62 -5.14 4.80 -14.54
C ILE A 62 -4.00 5.81 -14.71
N ASP A 63 -3.48 5.98 -15.93
CA ASP A 63 -2.43 6.96 -16.20
C ASP A 63 -2.90 8.40 -15.96
N GLN A 64 -4.16 8.72 -16.32
CA GLN A 64 -4.77 10.02 -16.04
C GLN A 64 -4.97 10.25 -14.54
N VAL A 65 -5.41 9.21 -13.81
CA VAL A 65 -5.53 9.26 -12.35
C VAL A 65 -4.18 9.55 -11.69
N ILE A 66 -3.12 8.84 -12.11
CA ILE A 66 -1.76 9.02 -11.60
C ILE A 66 -1.24 10.42 -11.92
N LYS A 67 -1.54 10.96 -13.11
CA LYS A 67 -1.15 12.31 -13.48
C LYS A 67 -1.76 13.37 -12.56
N ILE A 68 -3.04 13.24 -12.21
CA ILE A 68 -3.70 14.16 -11.26
C ILE A 68 -3.15 13.97 -9.86
N TYR A 69 -3.02 12.72 -9.42
CA TYR A 69 -2.48 12.39 -8.12
C TYR A 69 -1.08 12.98 -7.92
N THR A 70 -0.19 12.82 -8.90
CA THR A 70 1.20 13.31 -8.80
C THR A 70 1.34 14.82 -8.96
N ASN A 71 0.56 15.47 -9.84
CA ASN A 71 0.72 16.89 -10.12
C ASN A 71 -0.10 17.81 -9.20
N GLU A 72 -1.24 17.34 -8.71
CA GLU A 72 -2.19 18.17 -7.96
C GLU A 72 -2.22 17.79 -6.48
N ILE A 73 -2.16 16.50 -6.16
CA ILE A 73 -2.37 16.01 -4.79
C ILE A 73 -1.05 15.89 -4.03
N LEU A 74 -0.08 15.14 -4.57
CA LEU A 74 1.19 14.89 -3.88
C LEU A 74 1.97 16.15 -3.47
N PRO A 75 2.01 17.26 -4.24
CA PRO A 75 2.75 18.45 -3.83
C PRO A 75 2.19 19.10 -2.56
N LYS A 76 0.90 18.87 -2.26
CA LYS A 76 0.19 19.44 -1.12
C LYS A 76 -0.87 18.46 -0.64
N VAL A 77 -0.44 17.36 -0.02
CA VAL A 77 -1.36 16.35 0.51
C VAL A 77 -2.29 17.01 1.51
N LYS A 78 -3.58 17.04 1.17
CA LYS A 78 -4.67 17.54 2.00
C LYS A 78 -5.88 16.64 1.82
N PRO A 79 -6.76 16.54 2.83
CA PRO A 79 -8.01 15.82 2.72
C PRO A 79 -8.85 16.39 1.58
N SER A 80 -9.18 15.55 0.60
CA SER A 80 -10.14 15.86 -0.45
C SER A 80 -10.87 14.59 -0.86
N GLN A 81 -12.10 14.71 -1.35
CA GLN A 81 -12.84 13.54 -1.82
C GLN A 81 -12.13 12.85 -2.99
N ILE A 82 -11.50 13.63 -3.89
CA ILE A 82 -10.70 13.08 -4.99
C ILE A 82 -9.53 12.24 -4.45
N LEU A 83 -8.78 12.73 -3.46
CA LEU A 83 -7.71 11.93 -2.84
C LEU A 83 -8.26 10.63 -2.26
N VAL A 84 -9.34 10.70 -1.49
CA VAL A 84 -9.96 9.53 -0.87
C VAL A 84 -10.36 8.50 -1.95
N LYS A 85 -11.03 8.94 -3.02
CA LYS A 85 -11.44 8.05 -4.12
C LYS A 85 -10.29 7.48 -4.94
N ILE A 86 -9.20 8.22 -5.10
CA ILE A 86 -8.01 7.69 -5.75
C ILE A 86 -7.38 6.57 -4.90
N ILE A 87 -7.30 6.75 -3.58
CA ILE A 87 -6.79 5.72 -2.69
C ILE A 87 -7.73 4.51 -2.65
N GLU A 88 -9.05 4.72 -2.57
CA GLU A 88 -10.04 3.62 -2.66
C GLU A 88 -9.95 2.85 -3.98
N LEU A 89 -9.69 3.53 -5.10
CA LEU A 89 -9.48 2.90 -6.39
C LEU A 89 -8.24 1.98 -6.37
N PHE A 90 -7.12 2.47 -5.83
CA PHE A 90 -5.91 1.64 -5.71
C PHE A 90 -6.10 0.48 -4.73
N ASP A 91 -6.83 0.70 -3.65
CA ASP A 91 -7.20 -0.34 -2.67
C ASP A 91 -8.02 -1.44 -3.33
N THR A 92 -9.07 -1.06 -4.06
CA THR A 92 -9.91 -1.97 -4.84
C THR A 92 -9.09 -2.77 -5.85
N ILE A 93 -8.16 -2.13 -6.57
CA ILE A 93 -7.27 -2.84 -7.51
C ILE A 93 -6.36 -3.84 -6.76
N SER A 94 -5.87 -3.48 -5.58
CA SER A 94 -4.95 -4.31 -4.80
C SER A 94 -5.56 -5.64 -4.34
N GLU A 95 -6.88 -5.67 -4.18
CA GLU A 95 -7.64 -6.88 -3.83
C GLU A 95 -7.82 -7.84 -5.02
N THR A 96 -7.61 -7.37 -6.26
CA THR A 96 -7.81 -8.19 -7.45
C THR A 96 -6.64 -9.14 -7.73
N THR A 97 -6.88 -10.13 -8.59
CA THR A 97 -5.83 -10.96 -9.18
C THR A 97 -4.84 -10.18 -10.05
N PHE A 98 -5.17 -8.93 -10.41
CA PHE A 98 -4.35 -8.04 -11.23
C PHE A 98 -3.58 -6.99 -10.42
N ARG A 99 -3.55 -7.11 -9.08
CA ARG A 99 -2.86 -6.18 -8.16
C ARG A 99 -1.43 -5.84 -8.57
N ASN A 100 -0.72 -6.76 -9.21
CA ASN A 100 0.66 -6.57 -9.66
C ASN A 100 0.80 -5.46 -10.71
N LEU A 101 -0.27 -5.08 -11.41
CA LEU A 101 -0.27 -3.92 -12.29
C LEU A 101 0.03 -2.63 -11.51
N LEU A 102 -0.32 -2.54 -10.22
CA LEU A 102 0.03 -1.39 -9.40
C LEU A 102 1.55 -1.20 -9.23
N PHE A 103 2.36 -2.27 -9.32
CA PHE A 103 3.81 -2.11 -9.32
C PHE A 103 4.32 -1.39 -10.56
N SER A 104 3.64 -1.53 -11.71
CA SER A 104 4.05 -0.85 -12.95
C SER A 104 3.92 0.67 -12.91
N ILE A 105 3.15 1.20 -11.94
CA ILE A 105 2.98 2.64 -11.70
C ILE A 105 3.72 3.12 -10.45
N ASN A 106 4.62 2.31 -9.89
CA ASN A 106 5.37 2.61 -8.67
C ASN A 106 4.47 2.99 -7.48
N ILE A 107 3.34 2.29 -7.33
CA ILE A 107 2.30 2.65 -6.35
C ILE A 107 2.86 2.86 -4.94
N LEU A 108 3.79 2.01 -4.48
CA LEU A 108 4.28 2.05 -3.10
C LEU A 108 4.91 3.40 -2.77
N SER A 109 5.77 3.91 -3.66
CA SER A 109 6.40 5.22 -3.49
C SER A 109 5.37 6.36 -3.52
N LEU A 110 4.31 6.21 -4.33
CA LEU A 110 3.23 7.18 -4.45
C LEU A 110 2.33 7.25 -3.21
N LEU A 111 2.21 6.16 -2.46
CA LEU A 111 1.40 6.12 -1.25
C LEU A 111 2.06 6.77 -0.04
N ILE A 112 3.39 6.89 -0.02
CA ILE A 112 4.14 7.34 1.17
C ILE A 112 3.73 8.73 1.67
N PRO A 113 3.63 9.78 0.83
CA PRO A 113 3.22 11.10 1.31
C PRO A 113 1.83 11.11 1.94
N VAL A 114 0.89 10.31 1.43
CA VAL A 114 -0.46 10.17 1.98
C VAL A 114 -0.44 9.36 3.27
N GLY A 115 0.30 8.25 3.29
CA GLY A 115 0.47 7.40 4.46
C GLY A 115 1.00 8.16 5.68
N PHE A 116 1.92 9.10 5.51
CA PHE A 116 2.45 9.89 6.64
C PHE A 116 1.67 11.17 6.95
N CYS A 117 0.65 11.50 6.16
CA CYS A 117 -0.13 12.72 6.40
C CYS A 117 -1.10 12.49 7.58
N ASN A 118 -0.96 13.26 8.65
CA ASN A 118 -1.87 13.18 9.81
C ASN A 118 -3.20 13.91 9.58
N GLU A 119 -3.30 14.73 8.53
CA GLU A 119 -4.53 15.43 8.18
C GLU A 119 -5.51 14.51 7.44
N VAL A 120 -5.04 13.47 6.74
CA VAL A 120 -5.92 12.59 5.98
C VAL A 120 -6.80 11.74 6.91
N PRO A 121 -8.04 11.40 6.48
CA PRO A 121 -8.92 10.57 7.28
C PRO A 121 -8.27 9.22 7.61
N MET A 122 -8.50 8.73 8.83
CA MET A 122 -7.93 7.45 9.29
C MET A 122 -8.33 6.27 8.39
N VAL A 123 -9.51 6.31 7.78
CA VAL A 123 -9.95 5.31 6.79
C VAL A 123 -9.08 5.31 5.53
N THR A 124 -8.56 6.47 5.12
CA THR A 124 -7.62 6.59 4.00
C THR A 124 -6.26 6.03 4.38
N THR A 125 -5.78 6.31 5.59
CA THR A 125 -4.57 5.67 6.12
C THR A 125 -4.72 4.15 6.17
N GLN A 126 -5.87 3.65 6.62
CA GLN A 126 -6.16 2.22 6.63
C GLN A 126 -6.12 1.62 5.22
N ALA A 127 -6.74 2.26 4.23
CA ALA A 127 -6.69 1.82 2.83
C ALA A 127 -5.26 1.82 2.27
N VAL A 128 -4.43 2.82 2.60
CA VAL A 128 -3.00 2.81 2.24
C VAL A 128 -2.30 1.58 2.80
N LEU A 129 -2.50 1.26 4.08
CA LEU A 129 -1.91 0.08 4.69
C LEU A 129 -2.45 -1.22 4.09
N HIS A 130 -3.73 -1.27 3.73
CA HIS A 130 -4.35 -2.43 3.10
C HIS A 130 -3.77 -2.69 1.70
N ILE A 131 -3.52 -1.64 0.92
CA ILE A 131 -2.80 -1.77 -0.36
C ILE A 131 -1.41 -2.40 -0.15
N TYR A 132 -0.65 -1.93 0.84
CA TYR A 132 0.63 -2.55 1.19
C TYR A 132 0.46 -4.02 1.58
N ASP A 133 -0.51 -4.33 2.42
CA ASP A 133 -0.77 -5.68 2.90
C ASP A 133 -1.08 -6.68 1.76
N ASN A 134 -1.88 -6.23 0.78
CA ASN A 134 -2.24 -7.02 -0.40
C ASN A 134 -1.09 -7.19 -1.39
N LEU A 135 -0.20 -6.20 -1.46
CA LEU A 135 0.97 -6.24 -2.34
C LEU A 135 2.14 -7.01 -1.73
N ILE A 136 2.15 -7.27 -0.42
CA ILE A 136 3.13 -8.13 0.25
C ILE A 136 2.60 -9.58 0.26
N TYR A 137 2.89 -10.33 -0.79
CA TYR A 137 2.43 -11.71 -0.95
C TYR A 137 3.56 -12.74 -1.10
N ASP A 138 4.81 -12.28 -1.20
CA ASP A 138 6.01 -13.11 -1.23
C ASP A 138 7.22 -12.36 -0.64
N GLU A 139 8.38 -13.01 -0.58
CA GLU A 139 9.60 -12.41 -0.03
C GLU A 139 10.10 -11.22 -0.85
N GLU A 140 10.00 -11.27 -2.19
CA GLU A 140 10.45 -10.19 -3.07
C GLU A 140 9.63 -8.92 -2.87
N SER A 141 8.31 -9.04 -2.85
CA SER A 141 7.40 -7.92 -2.60
C SER A 141 7.51 -7.36 -1.17
N ALA A 142 7.77 -8.21 -0.17
CA ALA A 142 8.08 -7.77 1.19
C ALA A 142 9.35 -6.90 1.22
N LEU A 143 10.44 -7.36 0.58
CA LEU A 143 11.69 -6.62 0.50
C LEU A 143 11.55 -5.31 -0.29
N PHE A 144 10.81 -5.35 -1.40
CA PHE A 144 10.51 -4.16 -2.18
C PHE A 144 9.71 -3.13 -1.38
N SER A 145 8.75 -3.58 -0.56
CA SER A 145 7.98 -2.72 0.34
C SER A 145 8.87 -2.11 1.43
N MET A 146 9.81 -2.87 2.00
CA MET A 146 10.81 -2.36 2.95
C MET A 146 11.66 -1.23 2.35
N SER A 147 12.10 -1.38 1.09
CA SER A 147 12.84 -0.33 0.38
C SER A 147 12.01 0.93 0.13
N ASN A 148 10.67 0.84 0.17
CA ASN A 148 9.73 1.95 -0.01
C ASN A 148 9.21 2.52 1.31
N GLN A 149 9.96 2.41 2.42
CA GLN A 149 9.63 3.05 3.71
C GLN A 149 8.33 2.56 4.37
N ILE A 150 7.87 1.34 4.09
CA ILE A 150 6.73 0.76 4.83
C ILE A 150 7.05 0.62 6.33
N PHE A 151 8.29 0.30 6.70
CA PHE A 151 8.62 0.02 8.10
C PHE A 151 8.40 1.22 9.04
N PRO A 152 8.96 2.43 8.76
CA PRO A 152 8.65 3.61 9.58
C PRO A 152 7.14 3.93 9.61
N LEU A 153 6.43 3.72 8.50
CA LEU A 153 4.98 3.94 8.43
C LEU A 153 4.23 3.03 9.42
N LEU A 154 4.55 1.74 9.44
CA LEU A 154 3.95 0.77 10.38
C LEU A 154 4.31 1.08 11.84
N MET A 155 5.53 1.53 12.10
CA MET A 155 5.94 1.92 13.46
C MET A 155 5.14 3.13 13.96
N ILE A 156 4.92 4.15 13.13
CA ILE A 156 4.10 5.31 13.52
C ILE A 156 2.64 4.90 13.73
N TRP A 157 2.05 4.18 12.78
CA TRP A 157 0.61 3.90 12.83
C TRP A 157 0.21 2.81 13.83
N SER A 158 1.12 1.90 14.18
CA SER A 158 0.90 1.01 15.33
C SER A 158 0.87 1.74 16.66
N GLU A 159 1.56 2.90 16.81
CA GLU A 159 1.48 3.70 18.04
C GLU A 159 0.29 4.67 18.03
N PHE A 160 0.10 5.42 16.94
CA PHE A 160 -0.82 6.57 16.91
C PHE A 160 -2.14 6.33 16.15
N GLY A 161 -2.27 5.19 15.46
CA GLY A 161 -3.50 4.86 14.74
C GLY A 161 -4.69 4.58 15.66
N ASN A 162 -5.89 4.52 15.09
CA ASN A 162 -7.03 3.91 15.78
C ASN A 162 -6.85 2.38 15.85
N SER A 163 -7.69 1.68 16.63
CA SER A 163 -7.53 0.23 16.84
C SER A 163 -7.47 -0.60 15.55
N SER A 164 -8.21 -0.20 14.51
CA SER A 164 -8.21 -0.86 13.21
C SER A 164 -6.86 -0.71 12.50
N VAL A 165 -6.35 0.53 12.43
CA VAL A 165 -5.05 0.85 11.82
C VAL A 165 -3.89 0.25 12.62
N GLN A 166 -3.96 0.26 13.94
CA GLN A 166 -2.95 -0.37 14.81
C GLN A 166 -2.88 -1.87 14.57
N LEU A 167 -4.03 -2.55 14.53
CA LEU A 167 -4.12 -3.98 14.28
C LEU A 167 -3.53 -4.33 12.91
N LEU A 168 -3.96 -3.64 11.85
CA LEU A 168 -3.44 -3.86 10.50
C LEU A 168 -1.93 -3.60 10.41
N SER A 169 -1.44 -2.56 11.09
CA SER A 169 0.00 -2.27 11.14
C SER A 169 0.80 -3.43 11.74
N ILE A 170 0.28 -4.03 12.83
CA ILE A 170 0.91 -5.18 13.48
C ILE A 170 0.84 -6.42 12.60
N GLU A 171 -0.26 -6.64 11.89
CA GLU A 171 -0.42 -7.77 10.96
C GLU A 171 0.58 -7.70 9.79
N ILE A 172 0.77 -6.50 9.21
CA ILE A 172 1.78 -6.30 8.18
C ILE A 172 3.19 -6.50 8.76
N LEU A 173 3.47 -5.99 9.96
CA LEU A 173 4.76 -6.22 10.63
C LEU A 173 5.05 -7.71 10.84
N ILE A 174 4.04 -8.49 11.23
CA ILE A 174 4.15 -9.96 11.35
C ILE A 174 4.53 -10.57 10.01
N LYS A 175 3.80 -10.24 8.93
CA LYS A 175 4.10 -10.72 7.57
C LYS A 175 5.55 -10.40 7.17
N LEU A 176 5.99 -9.16 7.40
CA LEU A 176 7.36 -8.73 7.11
C LEU A 176 8.39 -9.48 7.96
N CYS A 177 8.11 -9.69 9.25
CA CYS A 177 9.02 -10.38 10.17
C CYS A 177 9.16 -11.88 9.89
N HIS A 178 8.34 -12.48 9.03
CA HIS A 178 8.59 -13.83 8.53
C HIS A 178 9.77 -13.89 7.54
N VAL A 179 10.17 -12.76 6.97
CA VAL A 179 11.31 -12.66 6.06
C VAL A 179 12.60 -12.46 6.85
N LYS A 180 13.55 -13.40 6.68
CA LYS A 180 14.80 -13.44 7.47
C LYS A 180 15.65 -12.16 7.34
N SER A 181 15.74 -11.58 6.15
CA SER A 181 16.51 -10.35 5.93
C SER A 181 15.90 -9.14 6.65
N ILE A 182 14.58 -9.10 6.81
CA ILE A 182 13.85 -8.06 7.56
C ILE A 182 14.08 -8.23 9.07
N LEU A 183 14.07 -9.47 9.57
CA LEU A 183 14.47 -9.77 10.94
C LEU A 183 15.88 -9.27 11.25
N ILE A 184 16.83 -9.52 10.34
CA ILE A 184 18.20 -9.01 10.47
C ILE A 184 18.18 -7.47 10.54
N PHE A 185 17.45 -6.80 9.63
CA PHE A 185 17.30 -5.35 9.63
C PHE A 185 16.84 -4.78 10.97
N LEU A 186 15.84 -5.40 11.62
CA LEU A 186 15.35 -5.01 12.94
C LEU A 186 16.45 -5.13 14.01
N SER A 187 17.27 -6.16 13.91
CA SER A 187 18.34 -6.45 14.86
C SER A 187 19.66 -5.71 14.63
N ASN A 188 19.73 -4.88 13.58
CA ASN A 188 20.97 -4.22 13.16
C ASN A 188 21.52 -3.23 14.18
N SER A 189 20.71 -2.73 15.13
CA SER A 189 21.23 -1.90 16.22
C SER A 189 20.48 -2.09 17.54
N PRO A 190 21.18 -1.96 18.68
CA PRO A 190 20.56 -1.94 20.01
C PRO A 190 19.44 -0.90 20.15
N GLU A 191 19.57 0.27 19.55
CA GLU A 191 18.59 1.36 19.64
C GLU A 191 17.29 0.98 18.95
N LYS A 192 17.37 0.40 17.74
CA LYS A 192 16.20 -0.08 16.99
C LYS A 192 15.43 -1.15 17.76
N ILE A 193 16.15 -2.13 18.31
CA ILE A 193 15.54 -3.19 19.12
C ILE A 193 14.86 -2.59 20.36
N ASN A 194 15.51 -1.64 21.06
CA ASN A 194 14.93 -1.02 22.27
C ASN A 194 13.67 -0.23 21.94
N SER A 195 13.70 0.58 20.88
CA SER A 195 12.55 1.35 20.42
C SER A 195 11.39 0.41 20.06
N PHE A 196 11.65 -0.63 19.28
CA PHE A 196 10.65 -1.63 18.89
C PHE A 196 10.02 -2.31 20.11
N ILE A 197 10.84 -2.88 21.00
CA ILE A 197 10.34 -3.62 22.17
C ILE A 197 9.56 -2.71 23.11
N THR A 198 10.04 -1.50 23.37
CA THR A 198 9.38 -0.55 24.28
C THR A 198 7.99 -0.18 23.76
N GLN A 199 7.87 0.12 22.48
CA GLN A 199 6.59 0.45 21.85
C GLN A 199 5.60 -0.71 21.94
N PHE A 200 5.99 -1.92 21.53
CA PHE A 200 5.07 -3.05 21.51
C PHE A 200 4.75 -3.60 22.92
N LYS A 201 5.64 -3.45 23.91
CA LYS A 201 5.30 -3.74 25.31
C LYS A 201 4.19 -2.81 25.83
N LYS A 202 4.26 -1.51 25.51
CA LYS A 202 3.20 -0.54 25.85
C LYS A 202 1.87 -0.88 25.15
N LEU A 203 1.91 -1.28 23.88
CA LEU A 203 0.71 -1.67 23.14
C LEU A 203 0.12 -3.01 23.61
N HIS A 204 0.93 -3.91 24.17
CA HIS A 204 0.50 -5.22 24.70
C HIS A 204 -0.53 -5.11 25.82
N GLU A 205 -0.51 -4.00 26.57
CA GLU A 205 -1.48 -3.65 27.61
C GLU A 205 -2.92 -3.46 27.06
N GLN A 206 -3.08 -3.29 25.74
CA GLN A 206 -4.38 -3.16 25.09
C GLN A 206 -4.95 -4.55 24.74
N PRO A 207 -6.09 -4.97 25.34
CA PRO A 207 -6.62 -6.33 25.16
C PRO A 207 -6.88 -6.74 23.71
N ILE A 208 -7.23 -5.78 22.84
CA ILE A 208 -7.51 -6.04 21.42
C ILE A 208 -6.25 -6.37 20.61
N LEU A 209 -5.07 -5.93 21.07
CA LEU A 209 -3.80 -6.10 20.37
C LEU A 209 -2.93 -7.22 20.95
N THR A 210 -3.14 -7.59 22.22
CA THR A 210 -2.31 -8.55 22.98
C THR A 210 -1.97 -9.80 22.17
N LYS A 211 -2.98 -10.48 21.60
CA LYS A 211 -2.78 -11.73 20.84
C LYS A 211 -1.85 -11.55 19.63
N LYS A 212 -1.98 -10.43 18.90
CA LYS A 212 -1.16 -10.15 17.72
C LYS A 212 0.24 -9.71 18.12
N ILE A 213 0.39 -9.00 19.24
CA ILE A 213 1.71 -8.65 19.76
C ILE A 213 2.45 -9.90 20.27
N ASP A 214 1.75 -10.85 20.90
CA ASP A 214 2.34 -12.14 21.28
C ASP A 214 2.86 -12.90 20.04
N GLU A 215 2.08 -12.92 18.95
CA GLU A 215 2.49 -13.49 17.66
C GLU A 215 3.75 -12.81 17.12
N LEU A 216 3.78 -11.47 17.09
CA LEU A 216 4.94 -10.69 16.68
C LEU A 216 6.18 -11.00 17.53
N PHE A 217 6.04 -11.00 18.86
CA PHE A 217 7.11 -11.31 19.80
C PHE A 217 7.63 -12.73 19.65
N ASN A 218 6.76 -13.71 19.42
CA ASN A 218 7.18 -15.08 19.15
C ASN A 218 8.07 -15.17 17.90
N ILE A 219 7.71 -14.47 16.82
CA ILE A 219 8.50 -14.46 15.58
C ILE A 219 9.86 -13.77 15.80
N VAL A 220 9.87 -12.57 16.39
CA VAL A 220 11.11 -11.81 16.57
C VAL A 220 12.01 -12.39 17.66
N SER A 221 11.48 -13.21 18.57
CA SER A 221 12.27 -13.94 19.59
C SER A 221 13.22 -14.99 19.00
N SER A 222 13.08 -15.33 17.72
CA SER A 222 14.07 -16.12 16.99
C SER A 222 15.45 -15.45 16.96
N ILE A 223 15.51 -14.11 17.13
CA ILE A 223 16.75 -13.35 17.24
C ILE A 223 17.20 -13.26 18.71
N PRO A 224 18.42 -13.74 19.05
CA PRO A 224 18.89 -13.75 20.44
C PRO A 224 18.94 -12.36 21.11
N SER A 225 19.31 -11.32 20.37
CA SER A 225 19.40 -9.94 20.87
C SER A 225 18.05 -9.31 21.19
N ILE A 226 16.98 -9.78 20.55
CA ILE A 226 15.59 -9.37 20.85
C ILE A 226 15.06 -10.19 22.01
N ARG A 227 15.26 -11.52 21.99
CA ARG A 227 14.81 -12.44 23.03
C ARG A 227 15.26 -12.02 24.44
N SER A 228 16.52 -11.61 24.58
CA SER A 228 17.09 -11.19 25.87
C SER A 228 16.45 -9.95 26.48
N ARG A 229 15.69 -9.17 25.70
CA ARG A 229 15.00 -7.94 26.14
C ARG A 229 13.49 -8.11 26.28
N LEU A 230 12.94 -9.21 25.77
CA LEU A 230 11.54 -9.59 25.95
C LEU A 230 11.33 -10.22 27.33
N ASN A 231 12.23 -11.12 27.72
CA ASN A 231 12.34 -11.71 29.07
C ASN A 231 12.71 -10.67 30.13
#